data_AF-A0A352A7E7-F1
#
_entry.id   AF-A0A352A7E7-F1
#
_cell.length_a   1.000
_cell.length_b   1.000
_cell.length_c   1.000
_cell.angle_alpha   90.00
_cell.angle_beta   90.00
_cell.angle_gamma   90.00
#
_symmetry.space_group_name_H-M   'P 1'
#
loop_
_entity.id
_entity.type
_entity.pdbx_description
1 polymer ?
#
loop_
_entity_poly.entity_id
_entity_poly.type
_entity_poly.pdbx_seq_one_letter_code
_entity_poly.pdbx_strand_id
1 'polypeptide(L)'
;DTLFKAYTKELIHTTIIISIITSLILLLLPNAFMNFLTNDEQIKSIGVKYIIPMGFIQSPQNLSKVLNGTMRSAGYKVIPMIISGVGIWVFRVPVSLLVAYVFKLDIVFIWLCMALDQTMKFTMSLIIFKYKKVNNAVERYIDVNA
;
A
#
# COMPACT_ATOMS: atom_id res chain seq x y z
N ASP A 1 -15.54 -22.47 -8.45
CA ASP A 1 -15.96 -21.04 -8.56
C ASP A 1 -16.29 -20.31 -7.26
N THR A 2 -16.97 -20.91 -6.27
CA THR A 2 -17.27 -20.24 -4.99
C THR A 2 -16.05 -20.12 -4.06
N LEU A 3 -15.14 -21.09 -4.09
CA LEU A 3 -13.96 -21.16 -3.23
C LEU A 3 -13.02 -19.96 -3.43
N PHE A 4 -12.66 -19.61 -4.67
CA PHE A 4 -11.75 -18.48 -4.94
C PHE A 4 -12.29 -17.14 -4.43
N LYS A 5 -13.60 -16.90 -4.64
CA LYS A 5 -14.29 -15.70 -4.14
C LYS A 5 -14.31 -15.68 -2.61
N ALA A 6 -14.59 -16.82 -1.97
CA ALA A 6 -14.53 -16.96 -0.52
C ALA A 6 -13.12 -16.71 0.04
N TYR A 7 -12.09 -17.35 -0.53
CA TYR A 7 -10.69 -17.14 -0.13
C TYR A 7 -10.24 -15.69 -0.28
N THR A 8 -10.60 -15.02 -1.38
CA THR A 8 -10.25 -13.60 -1.58
C THR A 8 -10.92 -12.71 -0.55
N LYS A 9 -12.18 -13.01 -0.19
CA LYS A 9 -12.92 -12.27 0.84
C LYS A 9 -12.28 -12.46 2.22
N GLU A 10 -11.98 -13.70 2.59
CA GLU A 10 -11.28 -14.02 3.85
C GLU A 10 -9.90 -13.36 3.89
N LEU A 11 -9.13 -13.42 2.80
CA LEU A 11 -7.80 -12.80 2.73
C LEU A 11 -7.86 -11.28 2.94
N ILE A 12 -8.82 -10.60 2.31
CA ILE A 12 -9.05 -9.17 2.53
C ILE A 12 -9.43 -8.90 3.99
N HIS A 13 -10.35 -9.70 4.55
CA HIS A 13 -10.81 -9.54 5.93
C HIS A 13 -9.66 -9.72 6.95
N THR A 14 -8.90 -10.81 6.85
CA THR A 14 -7.73 -11.06 7.70
C THR A 14 -6.67 -9.98 7.54
N THR A 15 -6.44 -9.48 6.33
CA THR A 15 -5.46 -8.41 6.08
C THR A 15 -5.89 -7.10 6.71
N ILE A 16 -7.18 -6.76 6.67
CA ILE A 16 -7.70 -5.56 7.34
C ILE A 16 -7.49 -5.67 8.85
N ILE A 17 -7.82 -6.81 9.45
CA ILE A 17 -7.63 -7.04 10.90
C ILE A 17 -6.15 -6.89 11.27
N ILE A 18 -5.26 -7.60 10.59
CA ILE A 18 -3.82 -7.54 10.87
C ILE A 18 -3.30 -6.12 10.68
N SER A 19 -3.68 -5.45 9.60
CA SER A 19 -3.18 -4.11 9.28
C SER A 19 -3.68 -3.04 10.26
N ILE A 20 -4.90 -3.19 10.79
CA ILE A 20 -5.42 -2.30 11.85
C ILE A 20 -4.63 -2.53 13.13
N ILE A 21 -4.38 -3.79 13.51
CA ILE A 21 -3.62 -4.12 14.72
C ILE A 21 -2.19 -3.56 14.60
N THR A 22 -1.49 -3.79 13.49
CA THR A 22 -0.11 -3.28 13.31
C THR A 22 -0.05 -1.76 13.22
N SER A 23 -1.03 -1.14 12.54
CA SER A 23 -1.18 0.32 12.48
C SER A 23 -1.38 0.91 13.88
N LEU A 24 -2.26 0.32 14.68
CA LEU A 24 -2.55 0.78 16.04
C LEU A 24 -1.32 0.68 16.94
N ILE A 25 -0.57 -0.42 16.88
CA ILE A 25 0.67 -0.58 17.65
C ILE A 25 1.68 0.52 17.30
N LEU A 26 1.85 0.83 16.01
CA LEU A 26 2.76 1.88 15.56
C LEU A 26 2.31 3.29 15.99
N LEU A 27 1.00 3.53 16.02
CA LEU A 27 0.44 4.83 16.43
C LEU A 27 0.48 5.03 17.95
N LEU A 28 0.32 3.96 18.75
CA LEU A 28 0.32 4.05 20.21
C LEU A 28 1.74 4.15 20.80
N LEU A 29 2.74 3.52 20.16
CA LEU A 29 4.09 3.39 20.71
C LEU A 29 5.20 3.86 19.74
N PRO A 30 5.12 5.05 19.12
CA PRO A 30 6.12 5.51 18.17
C PRO A 30 7.49 5.75 18.84
N ASN A 31 7.49 6.26 20.08
CA ASN A 31 8.72 6.49 20.84
C ASN A 31 9.42 5.19 21.21
N ALA A 32 8.68 4.17 21.65
CA ALA A 32 9.25 2.87 21.98
C ALA A 32 9.84 2.20 20.73
N PHE A 33 9.16 2.33 19.58
CA PHE A 33 9.65 1.82 18.31
C PHE A 33 10.95 2.52 17.86
N MET A 34 11.02 3.86 17.96
CA MET A 34 12.26 4.60 17.63
C MET A 34 13.40 4.32 18.61
N ASN A 35 13.09 4.16 19.90
CA ASN A 35 14.10 3.85 20.91
C ASN A 35 14.69 2.44 20.74
N PHE A 36 13.94 1.52 20.13
CA PHE A 36 14.44 0.20 19.76
C PHE A 36 15.38 0.27 18.54
N LEU A 37 15.11 1.17 17.58
CA LEU A 37 15.87 1.27 16.33
C LEU A 37 17.18 2.05 16.45
N THR A 38 17.21 3.10 17.27
CA THR A 38 18.39 3.98 17.36
C THR A 38 18.52 4.61 18.73
N ASN A 39 19.76 4.92 19.12
CA ASN A 39 20.07 5.67 20.34
C ASN A 39 20.22 7.18 20.11
N ASP A 40 20.30 7.64 18.86
CA ASP A 40 20.46 9.05 18.50
C ASP A 40 19.17 9.85 18.68
N GLU A 41 19.20 10.91 19.52
CA GLU A 41 18.04 11.76 19.80
C GLU A 41 17.55 12.57 18.61
N GLN A 42 18.45 13.02 17.72
CA GLN A 42 18.06 13.76 16.52
C GLN A 42 17.24 12.86 15.60
N ILE A 43 17.68 11.63 15.39
CA ILE A 43 16.98 10.65 14.55
C ILE A 43 15.64 10.24 15.18
N LYS A 44 15.57 10.09 16.52
CA LYS A 44 14.30 9.82 17.22
C LYS A 44 13.27 10.90 16.96
N SER A 45 13.66 12.18 17.08
CA SER A 45 12.73 13.30 16.89
C SER A 45 12.14 13.37 15.48
N ILE A 46 12.93 13.02 14.47
CA ILE A 46 12.51 12.97 13.06
C ILE A 46 11.65 11.72 12.81
N GLY A 47 12.06 10.56 13.34
CA GLY A 47 11.38 9.29 13.12
C GLY A 47 9.99 9.23 13.75
N VAL A 48 9.78 9.82 14.93
CA VAL A 48 8.45 9.90 15.55
C VAL A 48 7.45 10.66 14.66
N LYS A 49 7.88 11.78 14.05
CA LYS A 49 7.06 12.54 13.09
C LYS A 49 6.71 11.73 11.84
N TYR A 50 7.56 10.78 11.46
CA TYR A 50 7.35 9.90 10.30
C TYR A 50 6.43 8.71 10.61
N ILE A 51 6.53 8.11 11.80
CA ILE A 51 5.75 6.92 12.15
C ILE A 51 4.26 7.21 12.16
N ILE A 52 3.84 8.40 12.60
CA ILE A 52 2.42 8.78 12.67
C ILE A 52 1.74 8.67 11.29
N PRO A 53 2.16 9.41 10.24
CA PRO A 53 1.53 9.27 8.93
C PRO A 53 1.66 7.83 8.41
N MET A 54 2.83 7.18 8.55
CA MET A 54 3.02 5.81 8.09
C MET A 54 2.10 4.78 8.74
N GLY A 55 1.80 4.94 10.03
CA GLY A 55 0.84 4.10 10.74
C GLY A 55 -0.52 4.10 10.02
N PHE A 56 -1.03 5.29 9.66
CA PHE A 56 -2.29 5.40 8.92
C PHE A 56 -2.22 4.81 7.50
N ILE A 57 -1.13 5.06 6.78
CA ILE A 57 -0.95 4.65 5.37
C ILE A 57 -0.71 3.15 5.23
N GLN A 58 -0.20 2.50 6.29
CA GLN A 58 0.11 1.09 6.28
C GLN A 58 -1.12 0.22 5.95
N SER A 59 -2.30 0.63 6.42
CA SER A 59 -3.56 -0.08 6.14
C SER A 59 -3.91 -0.12 4.64
N PRO A 60 -4.07 1.02 3.92
CA PRO A 60 -4.32 1.00 2.48
C PRO A 60 -3.15 0.38 1.69
N GLN A 61 -1.91 0.55 2.15
CA GLN A 61 -0.75 -0.09 1.51
C GLN A 61 -0.85 -1.62 1.54
N ASN A 62 -1.17 -2.22 2.69
CA ASN A 62 -1.26 -3.66 2.82
C ASN A 62 -2.42 -4.24 2.00
N LEU A 63 -3.56 -3.56 1.99
CA LEU A 63 -4.69 -3.97 1.16
C LEU A 63 -4.36 -3.87 -0.33
N SER A 64 -3.63 -2.84 -0.75
CA SER A 64 -3.11 -2.72 -2.12
C SER A 64 -2.21 -3.90 -2.49
N LYS A 65 -1.32 -4.35 -1.60
CA LYS A 65 -0.47 -5.53 -1.84
C LYS A 65 -1.29 -6.80 -2.04
N VAL A 66 -2.34 -7.00 -1.24
CA VAL A 66 -3.23 -8.17 -1.37
C VAL A 66 -3.98 -8.14 -2.69
N LEU A 67 -4.60 -7.01 -3.06
CA LEU A 67 -5.30 -6.87 -4.34
C LEU A 67 -4.37 -7.13 -5.52
N ASN A 68 -3.15 -6.58 -5.47
CA ASN A 68 -2.13 -6.82 -6.49
C ASN A 68 -1.68 -8.29 -6.52
N GLY A 69 -1.58 -8.96 -5.37
CA GLY A 69 -1.33 -10.40 -5.26
C GLY A 69 -2.44 -11.24 -5.89
N THR A 70 -3.70 -10.93 -5.59
CA THR A 70 -4.87 -11.61 -6.18
C THR A 70 -4.96 -11.39 -7.69
N MET A 71 -4.65 -10.18 -8.18
CA MET A 71 -4.59 -9.92 -9.63
C MET A 71 -3.50 -10.76 -10.31
N ARG A 72 -2.35 -10.94 -9.66
CA ARG A 72 -1.27 -11.81 -10.18
C ARG A 72 -1.69 -13.28 -10.19
N SER A 73 -2.34 -13.77 -9.13
CA SER A 73 -2.80 -15.16 -9.06
C SER A 73 -3.93 -15.48 -10.06
N ALA A 74 -4.74 -14.48 -10.43
CA ALA A 74 -5.75 -14.58 -11.48
C ALA A 74 -5.20 -14.46 -12.92
N GLY A 75 -3.87 -14.43 -13.11
CA GLY A 75 -3.23 -14.36 -14.44
C GLY A 75 -2.97 -12.94 -14.97
N TYR A 76 -3.43 -11.89 -14.28
CA TYR A 76 -3.18 -10.49 -14.67
C TYR A 76 -1.85 -9.95 -14.13
N LYS A 77 -0.72 -10.53 -14.56
CA LYS A 77 0.61 -10.15 -14.05
C LYS A 77 1.08 -8.73 -14.43
N VAL A 78 0.71 -8.25 -15.61
CA VAL A 78 1.20 -6.96 -16.16
C VAL A 78 0.53 -5.76 -15.48
N ILE A 79 -0.72 -5.91 -15.05
CA ILE A 79 -1.51 -4.82 -14.47
C ILE A 79 -0.89 -4.28 -13.17
N PRO A 80 -0.62 -5.11 -12.13
CA PRO A 80 0.06 -4.68 -10.92
C PRO A 80 1.45 -4.07 -11.15
N MET A 81 2.14 -4.55 -12.19
CA MET A 81 3.46 -4.05 -12.54
C MET A 81 3.39 -2.63 -13.09
N ILE A 82 2.46 -2.35 -14.00
CA ILE A 82 2.24 -1.00 -14.53
C ILE A 82 1.81 -0.03 -13.41
N ILE A 83 0.87 -0.43 -12.54
CA ILE A 83 0.43 0.41 -11.41
C ILE A 83 1.61 0.77 -10.51
N SER A 84 2.46 -0.21 -10.20
CA SER A 84 3.63 -0.01 -9.35
C SER A 84 4.66 0.90 -10.02
N GLY A 85 4.94 0.67 -11.31
CA GLY A 85 5.90 1.46 -12.09
C GLY A 85 5.45 2.91 -12.26
N VAL A 86 4.21 3.13 -12.70
CA VAL A 86 3.63 4.47 -12.88
C VAL A 86 3.59 5.22 -11.55
N GLY A 87 3.17 4.57 -10.46
CA GLY A 87 3.14 5.22 -9.16
C GLY A 87 4.51 5.66 -8.67
N ILE A 88 5.57 4.88 -8.90
CA ILE A 88 6.93 5.29 -8.51
C ILE A 88 7.45 6.41 -9.43
N TRP A 89 7.40 6.20 -10.75
CA TRP A 89 8.10 7.06 -11.70
C TRP A 89 7.34 8.32 -12.11
N VAL A 90 6.02 8.24 -12.23
CA VAL A 90 5.20 9.37 -12.70
C VAL A 90 4.67 10.17 -11.52
N PHE A 91 4.37 9.50 -10.40
CA PHE A 91 3.81 10.18 -9.24
C PHE A 91 4.87 10.46 -8.17
N ARG A 92 5.47 9.43 -7.58
CA ARG A 92 6.36 9.60 -6.42
C ARG A 92 7.60 10.43 -6.74
N VAL A 93 8.36 10.09 -7.77
CA VAL A 93 9.62 10.79 -8.08
C VAL A 93 9.37 12.26 -8.43
N PRO A 94 8.46 12.63 -9.35
CA PRO A 94 8.21 14.03 -9.69
C PRO A 94 7.64 14.83 -8.53
N VAL A 95 6.69 14.28 -7.77
CA VAL A 95 6.09 14.97 -6.62
C VAL A 95 7.13 15.21 -5.53
N SER A 96 7.97 14.21 -5.23
CA SER A 96 9.06 14.36 -4.24
C SER A 96 10.12 15.38 -4.68
N LEU A 97 10.50 15.40 -5.95
CA LEU A 97 11.44 16.40 -6.49
C LEU A 97 10.84 17.81 -6.44
N LEU A 98 9.56 17.97 -6.79
CA LEU A 98 8.89 19.26 -6.78
C LEU A 98 8.80 19.82 -5.34
N VAL A 99 8.44 18.97 -4.36
CA VAL A 99 8.40 19.35 -2.94
C VAL A 99 9.78 19.73 -2.39
N ALA A 100 10.82 18.97 -2.74
CA ALA A 100 12.18 19.22 -2.25
C ALA A 100 12.84 20.45 -2.89
N TYR A 101 12.75 20.58 -4.22
CA TYR A 101 13.51 21.60 -4.95
C TYR A 101 12.75 22.90 -5.19
N VAL A 102 11.44 22.84 -5.46
CA VAL A 102 10.63 24.03 -5.74
C VAL A 102 10.10 24.63 -4.45
N PHE A 103 9.44 23.82 -3.63
CA PHE A 103 8.80 24.32 -2.40
C PHE A 103 9.75 24.36 -1.20
N LYS A 104 10.92 23.70 -1.26
CA LYS A 104 11.92 23.64 -0.18
C LYS A 104 11.30 23.28 1.18
N LEU A 105 10.29 22.43 1.16
CA LEU A 105 9.55 22.03 2.35
C LEU A 105 10.34 21.01 3.16
N ASP A 106 10.05 20.96 4.46
CA ASP A 106 10.68 20.03 5.39
C ASP A 106 10.43 18.56 4.99
N ILE A 107 11.28 17.65 5.49
CA ILE A 107 11.25 16.22 5.20
C ILE A 107 9.88 15.57 5.49
N VAL A 108 9.11 16.14 6.43
CA VAL A 108 7.73 15.73 6.74
C VAL A 108 6.84 15.74 5.50
N PHE A 109 7.00 16.71 4.60
CA PHE A 109 6.20 16.78 3.38
C PHE A 109 6.58 15.70 2.37
N ILE A 110 7.85 15.31 2.31
CA ILE A 110 8.29 14.18 1.46
C ILE A 110 7.61 12.88 1.92
N TRP A 111 7.52 12.67 3.24
CA TRP A 111 6.80 11.53 3.80
C TRP A 111 5.30 11.57 3.50
N LEU A 112 4.68 12.75 3.52
CA LEU A 112 3.29 12.92 3.09
C LEU A 112 3.11 12.64 1.59
N CYS A 113 4.06 12.99 0.74
CA CYS A 113 4.03 12.61 -0.67
C CYS A 113 4.09 11.08 -0.86
N MET A 114 4.92 10.39 -0.06
CA MET A 114 4.91 8.93 -0.04
C MET A 114 3.57 8.37 0.44
N ALA A 115 2.91 9.02 1.39
CA ALA A 115 1.56 8.68 1.82
C ALA A 115 0.57 8.69 0.65
N LEU A 116 0.57 9.79 -0.09
CA LEU A 116 -0.28 10.01 -1.24
C LEU A 116 0.00 9.00 -2.36
N ASP A 117 1.25 8.62 -2.58
CA ASP A 117 1.62 7.56 -3.53
C ASP A 117 0.96 6.23 -3.16
N GLN A 118 0.99 5.85 -1.88
CA GLN A 118 0.41 4.59 -1.42
C GLN A 118 -1.12 4.58 -1.53
N THR A 119 -1.80 5.68 -1.18
CA THR A 119 -3.26 5.80 -1.34
C THR A 119 -3.69 5.86 -2.81
N MET A 120 -2.89 6.48 -3.68
CA MET A 120 -3.11 6.46 -5.13
C MET A 120 -3.00 5.05 -5.69
N LYS A 121 -1.93 4.31 -5.35
CA LYS A 121 -1.75 2.91 -5.79
C LYS A 121 -2.88 2.01 -5.31
N PHE A 122 -3.33 2.20 -4.07
CA PHE A 122 -4.47 1.49 -3.52
C PHE A 122 -5.74 1.77 -4.32
N THR A 123 -6.05 3.05 -4.58
CA THR A 123 -7.22 3.46 -5.36
C THR A 123 -7.17 2.89 -6.79
N MET A 124 -6.02 2.97 -7.47
CA MET A 124 -5.84 2.37 -8.80
C MET A 124 -6.04 0.85 -8.79
N SER A 125 -5.49 0.17 -7.79
CA SER A 125 -5.63 -1.28 -7.64
C SER A 125 -7.10 -1.67 -7.41
N LEU A 126 -7.84 -0.92 -6.60
CA LEU A 126 -9.27 -1.12 -6.38
C LEU A 126 -10.11 -0.90 -7.65
N ILE A 127 -9.85 0.19 -8.38
CA ILE A 127 -10.58 0.52 -9.62
C ILE A 127 -10.38 -0.61 -10.63
N ILE A 128 -9.14 -1.06 -10.83
CA ILE A 128 -8.86 -2.10 -11.83
C ILE A 128 -9.38 -3.46 -11.38
N PHE A 129 -9.30 -3.80 -10.09
CA PHE A 129 -9.88 -5.02 -9.54
C PHE A 129 -11.39 -5.11 -9.81
N LYS A 130 -12.11 -3.99 -9.62
CA LYS A 130 -13.55 -3.88 -9.92
C LYS A 130 -13.83 -3.89 -11.43
N TYR A 131 -13.08 -3.10 -12.21
CA TYR A 131 -13.31 -2.95 -13.66
C TYR A 131 -13.05 -4.24 -14.44
N LYS A 132 -11.96 -4.95 -14.13
CA LYS A 132 -11.63 -6.23 -14.78
C LYS A 132 -12.50 -7.39 -14.31
N LYS A 133 -13.40 -7.17 -13.34
CA LYS A 133 -14.18 -8.21 -12.65
C LYS A 133 -13.30 -9.43 -12.38
N VAL A 134 -12.16 -9.22 -11.71
CA VAL A 134 -11.14 -10.27 -11.52
C VAL A 134 -11.74 -11.53 -10.87
N ASN A 135 -12.77 -11.35 -10.04
CA ASN A 135 -13.58 -12.43 -9.46
C ASN A 135 -14.23 -13.37 -10.50
N ASN A 136 -14.50 -12.90 -11.72
CA ASN A 136 -15.12 -13.67 -12.81
C ASN A 136 -14.10 -14.06 -13.90
N ALA A 137 -12.90 -13.47 -13.89
CA ALA A 137 -11.86 -13.81 -14.86
C ALA A 137 -11.25 -15.19 -14.60
N VAL A 138 -11.21 -15.60 -13.32
CA VAL A 138 -10.77 -16.94 -12.92
C VAL A 138 -11.74 -18.02 -13.43
N GLU A 139 -13.05 -17.76 -13.43
CA GLU A 139 -14.08 -18.66 -14.00
C GLU A 139 -13.78 -18.97 -15.48
N ARG A 140 -13.45 -17.95 -16.27
CA ARG A 140 -13.13 -18.11 -17.71
C ARG A 140 -11.85 -18.89 -17.99
N TYR A 141 -10.87 -18.87 -17.10
CA TYR A 141 -9.59 -19.57 -17.32
C TYR A 141 -9.67 -21.05 -16.94
N ILE A 142 -10.55 -21.39 -15.98
CA ILE A 142 -10.82 -22.78 -15.57
C ILE A 142 -11.74 -23.45 -16.60
N ASP A 143 -12.80 -22.76 -17.07
CA ASP A 143 -13.72 -23.32 -18.09
C ASP A 143 -13.06 -23.58 -19.46
N VAL A 144 -12.01 -22.85 -19.81
CA VAL A 144 -11.30 -23.04 -21.10
C VAL A 144 -10.28 -24.19 -21.03
N ASN A 145 -9.87 -24.61 -19.83
CA ASN A 145 -8.89 -25.67 -19.62
C ASN A 145 -9.47 -26.92 -18.92
N ALA A 146 -10.79 -26.98 -18.76
CA ALA A 146 -11.55 -28.15 -18.28
C ALA A 146 -12.17 -28.89 -19.47
#